data_AF-A0A821IQZ9-F1
#
_entry.id   AF-A0A821IQZ9-F1
#
_cell.length_a   1.000
_cell.length_b   1.000
_cell.length_c   1.000
_cell.angle_alpha   90.00
_cell.angle_beta   90.00
_cell.angle_gamma   90.00
#
_symmetry.space_group_name_H-M   'P 1'
#
loop_
_entity.id
_entity.type
_entity.pdbx_description
1 polymer ?
#
loop_
_entity_poly.entity_id
_entity_poly.type
_entity_poly.pdbx_seq_one_letter_code
_entity_poly.pdbx_strand_id
1 'polypeptide(L)'
;MIYYDKARLDGLATRHETVLELTDYFVNRDDFLEYRKAVFEPRPKKFGPADKDTQRPIISISERYARNLQLNANDDVRELAYAIKENKFVITYHRDANHITPSTRQSNWNDKAFTIQWNEDLQDTYQADEEFKQMSKRDLYYKMLKLIEQEEEVVKRVRKAEDETRDLQSRRQQEELSSDLEINVYDIDRNEKSKIYRKLLVS
;
A
#
# COMPACT_ATOMS: atom_id res chain seq x y z
N MET A 1 0.66 -10.89 6.35
CA MET A 1 -0.69 -11.30 6.76
C MET A 1 -1.44 -11.76 5.52
N ILE A 2 -2.11 -12.91 5.61
CA ILE A 2 -2.96 -13.45 4.54
C ILE A 2 -4.40 -13.23 5.00
N TYR A 3 -5.22 -12.69 4.12
CA TYR A 3 -6.63 -12.43 4.35
C TYR A 3 -7.48 -13.39 3.53
N TYR A 4 -8.69 -13.64 4.02
CA TYR A 4 -9.69 -14.36 3.26
C TYR A 4 -10.40 -13.38 2.33
N ASP A 5 -9.94 -13.33 1.08
CA ASP A 5 -10.38 -12.40 0.03
C ASP A 5 -11.90 -12.43 -0.18
N LYS A 6 -12.51 -13.63 -0.13
CA LYS A 6 -13.94 -13.82 -0.38
C LYS A 6 -14.88 -13.19 0.67
N ALA A 7 -14.40 -12.95 1.89
CA ALA A 7 -15.22 -12.31 2.94
C ALA A 7 -15.01 -10.79 3.00
N ARG A 8 -13.97 -10.25 2.35
CA ARG A 8 -13.69 -8.82 2.37
C ARG A 8 -14.23 -8.18 1.09
N LEU A 9 -14.95 -7.06 1.26
CA LEU A 9 -15.48 -6.29 0.13
C LEU A 9 -14.39 -5.48 -0.61
N ASP A 10 -13.21 -5.31 -0.01
CA ASP A 10 -12.11 -4.49 -0.57
C ASP A 10 -11.16 -5.26 -1.50
N GLY A 11 -11.34 -6.58 -1.61
CA GLY A 11 -10.50 -7.46 -2.43
C GLY A 11 -9.08 -7.67 -1.89
N LEU A 12 -8.78 -7.28 -0.65
CA LEU A 12 -7.45 -7.45 -0.07
C LEU A 12 -7.15 -8.93 0.19
N ALA A 13 -6.13 -9.46 -0.46
CA ALA A 13 -5.72 -10.86 -0.34
C ALA A 13 -4.53 -11.01 0.62
N THR A 14 -3.49 -10.17 0.49
CA THR A 14 -2.33 -10.23 1.38
C THR A 14 -1.80 -8.83 1.71
N ARG A 15 -1.23 -8.70 2.91
CA ARG A 15 -0.52 -7.50 3.38
C ARG A 15 0.84 -7.88 3.92
N HIS A 16 1.88 -7.22 3.44
CA HIS A 16 3.24 -7.35 3.93
C HIS A 16 3.68 -6.01 4.52
N GLU A 17 3.95 -5.98 5.82
CA GLU A 17 4.45 -4.80 6.50
C GLU A 17 5.89 -5.04 6.96
N THR A 18 6.74 -4.06 6.71
CA THR A 18 8.08 -3.93 7.30
C THR A 18 8.17 -2.58 8.03
N VAL A 19 9.33 -2.29 8.63
CA VAL A 19 9.54 -1.01 9.33
C VAL A 19 9.35 0.19 8.40
N LEU A 20 9.72 0.07 7.13
CA LEU A 20 9.74 1.18 6.16
C LEU A 20 8.77 0.99 5.01
N GLU A 21 8.10 -0.15 4.89
CA GLU A 21 7.22 -0.44 3.75
C GLU A 21 5.93 -1.12 4.18
N LEU A 22 4.84 -0.79 3.50
CA LEU A 22 3.57 -1.49 3.60
C LEU A 22 3.11 -1.85 2.19
N THR A 23 2.90 -3.13 1.93
CA THR A 23 2.54 -3.65 0.62
C THR A 23 1.26 -4.47 0.72
N ASP A 24 0.26 -4.09 -0.07
CA ASP A 24 -1.03 -4.75 -0.19
C ASP A 24 -1.17 -5.36 -1.58
N TYR A 25 -1.67 -6.60 -1.63
CA TYR A 25 -2.04 -7.29 -2.86
C TYR A 25 -3.55 -7.52 -2.87
N PHE A 26 -4.15 -7.24 -4.01
CA PHE A 26 -5.59 -7.28 -4.21
C PHE A 26 -5.95 -8.29 -5.30
N VAL A 27 -7.13 -8.88 -5.19
CA VAL A 27 -7.68 -9.84 -6.14
C VAL A 27 -9.16 -9.49 -6.37
N ASN A 28 -9.66 -9.70 -7.59
CA ASN A 28 -11.07 -9.52 -7.97
C ASN A 28 -11.63 -8.11 -7.72
N ARG A 29 -10.83 -7.06 -7.97
CA ARG A 29 -11.32 -5.68 -7.92
C ARG A 29 -11.81 -5.20 -9.28
N ASP A 30 -12.94 -4.51 -9.29
CA ASP A 30 -13.56 -3.96 -10.51
C ASP A 30 -12.72 -2.84 -11.14
N ASP A 31 -11.91 -2.15 -10.34
CA ASP A 31 -10.99 -1.10 -10.79
C ASP A 31 -9.63 -1.62 -11.23
N PHE A 32 -9.46 -2.95 -11.35
CA PHE A 32 -8.22 -3.62 -11.76
C PHE A 32 -7.01 -3.36 -10.86
N LEU A 33 -7.17 -2.76 -9.67
CA LEU A 33 -6.06 -2.58 -8.74
C LEU A 33 -5.59 -3.96 -8.24
N GLU A 34 -4.31 -4.27 -8.45
CA GLU A 34 -3.70 -5.54 -8.01
C GLU A 34 -2.74 -5.34 -6.85
N TYR A 35 -2.17 -4.14 -6.73
CA TYR A 35 -1.03 -3.90 -5.87
C TYR A 35 -1.00 -2.45 -5.39
N ARG A 36 -0.71 -2.27 -4.10
CA ARG A 36 -0.35 -0.98 -3.53
C ARG A 36 0.87 -1.13 -2.64
N LYS A 37 1.87 -0.26 -2.80
CA LYS A 37 3.01 -0.16 -1.90
C LYS A 37 3.18 1.27 -1.41
N ALA A 38 3.22 1.44 -0.09
CA ALA A 38 3.63 2.66 0.56
C ALA A 38 5.04 2.51 1.13
N VAL A 39 5.87 3.53 0.94
CA VAL A 39 7.20 3.63 1.52
C VAL A 39 7.20 4.77 2.52
N PHE A 40 7.74 4.49 3.70
CA PHE A 40 7.76 5.40 4.83
C PHE A 40 9.18 5.82 5.19
N GLU A 41 9.28 6.99 5.82
CA GLU A 41 10.50 7.39 6.51
C GLU A 41 10.65 6.61 7.83
N PRO A 42 11.89 6.43 8.31
CA PRO A 42 12.13 5.98 9.67
C PRO A 42 11.35 6.86 10.66
N ARG A 43 10.82 6.24 11.72
CA ARG A 43 10.09 6.99 12.75
C ARG A 43 11.01 8.09 13.31
N PRO A 44 10.56 9.36 13.30
CA PRO A 44 11.33 10.42 13.93
C PRO A 44 11.50 10.08 15.40
N LYS A 45 12.74 10.07 15.90
CA LYS A 45 13.03 9.88 17.32
C LYS A 45 12.52 11.11 18.07
N LYS A 46 11.30 11.06 18.59
CA LYS A 46 10.78 12.09 19.50
C LYS A 46 11.33 11.84 20.90
N PHE A 47 12.03 12.83 21.46
CA PHE A 47 12.35 12.90 22.89
C PHE A 47 11.21 13.67 23.57
N GLY A 48 10.37 12.99 24.35
CA GLY A 48 9.23 13.60 25.03
C GLY A 48 8.23 12.53 25.49
N PRO A 49 7.23 12.90 26.33
CA PRO A 49 6.17 11.98 26.71
C PRO A 49 5.46 11.43 25.46
N ALA A 50 5.05 10.16 25.52
CA ALA A 50 4.54 9.40 24.38
C ALA A 50 3.28 10.04 23.77
N ASP A 51 3.46 10.95 22.81
CA ASP A 51 2.36 11.48 22.02
C ASP A 51 1.76 10.39 21.13
N LYS A 52 0.42 10.46 20.97
CA LYS A 52 -0.40 9.53 20.18
C LYS A 52 -0.05 9.50 18.69
N ASP A 53 0.70 10.49 18.20
CA ASP A 53 1.04 10.61 16.79
C ASP A 53 2.28 9.77 16.44
N THR A 54 2.00 8.49 16.21
CA THR A 54 2.97 7.41 15.93
C THR A 54 2.98 7.02 14.45
N GLN A 55 2.31 7.79 13.59
CA GLN A 55 2.24 7.54 12.15
C GLN A 55 3.57 7.91 11.49
N ARG A 56 4.07 7.02 10.62
CA ARG A 56 5.33 7.27 9.91
C ARG A 56 5.12 8.28 8.78
N PRO A 57 6.04 9.22 8.51
CA PRO A 57 5.93 10.05 7.32
C PRO A 57 5.93 9.18 6.05
N ILE A 58 5.01 9.43 5.12
CA ILE A 58 4.94 8.72 3.84
C ILE A 58 5.86 9.42 2.85
N ILE A 59 6.80 8.69 2.24
CA ILE A 59 7.68 9.19 1.17
C ILE A 59 6.96 9.09 -0.16
N SER A 60 6.45 7.89 -0.46
CA SER A 60 5.82 7.59 -1.72
C SER A 60 4.79 6.48 -1.61
N ILE A 61 3.84 6.47 -2.54
CA ILE A 61 2.85 5.42 -2.71
C ILE A 61 2.82 5.03 -4.19
N SER A 62 2.87 3.74 -4.48
CA SER A 62 2.74 3.21 -5.83
C SER A 62 1.55 2.25 -5.90
N GLU A 63 0.72 2.42 -6.91
CA GLU A 63 -0.40 1.53 -7.22
C GLU A 63 -0.16 0.90 -8.59
N ARG A 64 -0.42 -0.40 -8.71
CA ARG A 64 -0.36 -1.11 -10.00
C ARG A 64 -1.67 -1.78 -10.32
N TYR A 65 -1.99 -1.71 -11.60
CA TYR A 65 -3.27 -2.13 -12.14
C TYR A 65 -3.05 -3.22 -13.19
N ALA A 66 -4.01 -4.14 -13.26
CA ALA A 66 -4.07 -5.17 -14.28
C ALA A 66 -4.46 -4.56 -15.63
N ARG A 67 -4.06 -5.22 -16.72
CA ARG A 67 -4.41 -4.78 -18.07
C ARG A 67 -5.92 -4.85 -18.30
N ASN A 68 -6.53 -3.73 -18.68
CA ASN A 68 -7.87 -3.69 -19.22
C ASN A 68 -7.82 -3.76 -20.75
N LEU A 69 -8.32 -4.86 -21.31
CA LEU A 69 -8.35 -5.10 -22.76
C LEU A 69 -9.42 -4.27 -23.49
N GLN A 70 -10.35 -3.63 -22.77
CA GLN A 70 -11.34 -2.73 -23.35
C GLN A 70 -10.77 -1.34 -23.68
N LEU A 71 -9.59 -1.02 -23.15
CA LEU A 71 -8.91 0.25 -23.34
C LEU A 71 -7.67 0.08 -24.22
N ASN A 72 -7.32 1.14 -24.95
CA ASN A 72 -6.04 1.23 -25.64
C ASN A 72 -4.89 1.23 -24.65
N ALA A 73 -3.74 0.69 -25.06
CA ALA A 73 -2.58 0.56 -24.17
C ALA A 73 -2.10 1.89 -23.60
N ASN A 74 -2.13 2.93 -24.44
CA ASN A 74 -1.73 4.29 -24.08
C ASN A 74 -2.75 5.03 -23.20
N ASP A 75 -3.97 4.51 -23.06
CA ASP A 75 -5.01 5.05 -22.17
C ASP A 75 -5.15 4.24 -20.87
N ASP A 76 -4.68 2.99 -20.88
CA ASP A 76 -4.77 2.06 -19.77
C ASP A 76 -3.59 2.24 -18.80
N VAL A 77 -3.87 2.65 -17.57
CA VAL A 77 -2.85 2.94 -16.56
C VAL A 77 -2.35 1.64 -15.97
N ARG A 78 -1.03 1.41 -16.03
CA ARG A 78 -0.37 0.25 -15.42
C ARG A 78 0.11 0.53 -14.01
N GLU A 79 0.75 1.68 -13.82
CA GLU A 79 1.34 2.05 -12.55
C GLU A 79 1.17 3.55 -12.31
N LEU A 80 0.81 3.89 -11.09
CA LEU A 80 0.65 5.25 -10.63
C LEU A 80 1.50 5.42 -9.37
N ALA A 81 2.58 6.18 -9.48
CA ALA A 81 3.53 6.41 -8.40
C ALA A 81 3.45 7.86 -7.94
N TYR A 82 2.97 8.07 -6.71
CA TYR A 82 2.91 9.34 -6.02
C TYR A 82 4.14 9.49 -5.13
N ALA A 83 4.99 10.47 -5.41
CA ALA A 83 6.06 10.90 -4.54
C ALA A 83 5.54 12.03 -3.64
N ILE A 84 4.88 11.65 -2.55
CA ILE A 84 4.18 12.55 -1.61
C ILE A 84 5.12 13.64 -1.08
N LYS A 85 6.35 13.29 -0.73
CA LYS A 85 7.33 14.27 -0.21
C LYS A 85 7.75 15.32 -1.25
N GLU A 86 7.68 14.97 -2.53
CA GLU A 86 8.11 15.83 -3.63
C GLU A 86 6.93 16.51 -4.36
N ASN A 87 5.68 16.20 -3.98
CA ASN A 87 4.47 16.58 -4.71
C ASN A 87 4.56 16.28 -6.21
N LYS A 88 4.98 15.04 -6.52
CA LYS A 88 5.10 14.56 -7.90
C LYS A 88 4.32 13.29 -8.08
N PHE A 89 3.80 13.07 -9.28
CA PHE A 89 3.28 11.78 -9.66
C PHE A 89 3.79 11.37 -11.03
N VAL A 90 3.97 10.06 -11.19
CA VAL A 90 4.37 9.42 -12.44
C VAL A 90 3.31 8.40 -12.80
N ILE A 91 2.78 8.52 -14.02
CA ILE A 91 1.85 7.61 -14.64
C ILE A 91 2.64 6.79 -15.66
N THR A 92 2.61 5.48 -15.51
CA THR A 92 3.09 4.54 -16.52
C THR A 92 1.90 3.82 -17.11
N TYR A 93 1.74 3.89 -18.42
CA TYR A 93 0.67 3.20 -19.13
C TYR A 93 1.06 1.76 -19.46
N HIS A 94 0.09 0.93 -19.83
CA HIS A 94 0.39 -0.40 -20.30
C HIS A 94 1.13 -0.34 -21.64
N ARG A 95 2.12 -1.22 -21.78
CA ARG A 95 2.88 -1.36 -23.03
C ARG A 95 1.98 -2.02 -24.08
N ASP A 96 1.96 -1.43 -25.27
CA ASP A 96 1.34 -2.05 -26.44
C ASP A 96 2.22 -3.19 -26.99
N ALA A 97 1.61 -4.20 -27.58
CA ALA A 97 2.33 -5.33 -28.16
C ALA A 97 3.29 -4.90 -29.29
N ASN A 98 2.92 -3.85 -30.03
CA ASN A 98 3.69 -3.32 -31.15
C ASN A 98 4.86 -2.40 -30.72
N HIS A 99 4.99 -2.09 -29.43
CA HIS A 99 5.95 -1.12 -28.91
C HIS A 99 6.91 -1.75 -27.89
N ILE A 100 8.18 -1.33 -27.93
CA ILE A 100 9.23 -1.85 -27.03
C ILE A 100 9.08 -1.23 -25.62
N THR A 101 8.68 0.03 -25.54
CA THR A 101 8.57 0.82 -24.31
C THR A 101 7.12 1.25 -24.05
N PRO A 102 6.68 1.34 -22.78
CA PRO A 102 5.40 1.94 -22.44
C PRO A 102 5.48 3.48 -22.52
N SER A 103 4.34 4.11 -22.79
CA SER A 103 4.19 5.55 -22.62
C SER A 103 4.21 5.94 -21.14
N THR A 104 4.81 7.08 -20.80
CA THR A 104 4.89 7.60 -19.43
C THR A 104 4.56 9.08 -19.39
N ARG A 105 4.01 9.53 -18.26
CA ARG A 105 3.76 10.94 -17.99
C ARG A 105 4.13 11.25 -16.56
N GLN A 106 4.91 12.29 -16.36
CA GLN A 106 5.26 12.83 -15.07
C GLN A 106 4.70 14.24 -14.96
N SER A 107 4.19 14.58 -13.77
CA SER A 107 3.85 15.96 -13.44
C SER A 107 4.30 16.26 -12.02
N ASN A 108 4.79 17.48 -11.84
CA ASN A 108 5.03 18.04 -10.52
C ASN A 108 3.93 19.05 -10.23
N TRP A 109 3.48 19.15 -8.98
CA TRP A 109 2.52 20.16 -8.56
C TRP A 109 3.03 20.89 -7.32
N ASN A 110 2.77 22.19 -7.24
CA ASN A 110 3.28 23.03 -6.16
C ASN A 110 2.14 23.48 -5.26
N ASP A 111 2.22 23.08 -3.99
CA ASP A 111 1.26 23.39 -2.93
C ASP A 111 1.41 24.83 -2.38
N LYS A 112 2.47 25.55 -2.77
CA LYS A 112 2.77 26.90 -2.24
C LYS A 112 1.82 28.00 -2.72
N ALA A 113 0.89 27.70 -3.63
CA ALA A 113 -0.14 28.63 -4.05
C ALA A 113 -1.50 27.96 -3.91
N PHE A 114 -2.49 28.68 -3.38
CA PHE A 114 -3.91 28.30 -3.37
C PHE A 114 -4.48 27.94 -4.76
N THR A 115 -3.68 28.10 -5.82
CA THR A 115 -4.00 27.78 -7.21
C THR A 115 -2.91 26.88 -7.78
N ILE A 116 -3.28 25.69 -8.27
CA ILE A 116 -2.40 24.82 -9.06
C ILE A 116 -1.96 25.59 -10.30
N GLN A 117 -0.71 26.06 -10.30
CA GLN A 117 -0.12 26.70 -11.47
C GLN A 117 0.24 25.61 -12.48
N TRP A 118 -0.68 25.36 -13.42
CA TRP A 118 -0.40 24.49 -14.57
C TRP A 118 0.66 25.17 -15.45
N ASN A 119 1.83 24.56 -15.56
CA ASN A 119 2.87 24.99 -16.48
C ASN A 119 3.25 23.80 -17.37
N GLU A 120 3.37 24.03 -18.68
CA GLU A 120 3.74 23.03 -19.68
C GLU A 120 5.16 22.47 -19.38
N ASP A 121 6.03 23.31 -18.79
CA ASP A 121 7.37 22.90 -18.32
C ASP A 121 7.36 21.97 -17.09
N LEU A 122 6.24 21.87 -16.37
CA LEU A 122 6.11 21.00 -15.19
C LEU A 122 5.68 19.58 -15.55
N GLN A 123 5.45 19.31 -16.84
CA GLN A 123 5.05 18.01 -17.34
C GLN A 123 6.10 17.44 -18.28
N ASP A 124 6.50 16.21 -18.00
CA ASP A 124 7.32 15.42 -18.91
C ASP A 124 6.44 14.28 -19.44
N THR A 125 6.35 14.14 -20.77
CA THR A 125 5.53 13.11 -21.41
C THR A 125 6.36 12.39 -22.44
N TYR A 126 6.50 11.08 -22.24
CA TYR A 126 7.03 10.17 -23.23
C TYR A 126 5.88 9.38 -23.84
N GLN A 127 5.75 9.49 -25.15
CA GLN A 127 4.73 8.81 -25.95
C GLN A 127 5.45 7.82 -26.85
N ALA A 128 5.18 6.53 -26.69
CA ALA A 128 5.84 5.49 -27.50
C ALA A 128 5.30 5.45 -28.93
N ASP A 129 4.05 5.86 -29.13
CA ASP A 129 3.34 5.86 -30.40
C ASP A 129 3.20 7.29 -30.92
N GLU A 130 3.84 7.59 -32.05
CA GLU A 130 3.82 8.91 -32.69
C GLU A 130 2.45 9.28 -33.26
N GLU A 131 1.62 8.29 -33.60
CA GLU A 131 0.28 8.51 -34.17
C GLU A 131 -0.78 8.73 -33.08
N PHE A 132 -0.45 8.46 -31.82
CA PHE A 132 -1.40 8.60 -30.74
C PHE A 132 -1.73 10.07 -30.48
N LYS A 133 -3.02 10.39 -30.58
CA LYS A 133 -3.51 11.75 -30.37
C LYS A 133 -3.23 12.22 -28.95
N GLN A 134 -2.42 13.27 -28.83
CA GLN A 134 -2.20 13.93 -27.54
C GLN A 134 -3.53 14.46 -26.99
N MET A 135 -3.72 14.26 -25.69
CA MET A 135 -4.88 14.75 -24.97
C MET A 135 -4.92 16.28 -24.99
N SER A 136 -6.13 16.86 -25.09
CA SER A 136 -6.31 18.30 -25.04
C SER A 136 -5.78 18.87 -23.73
N LYS A 137 -5.22 20.09 -23.76
CA LYS A 137 -4.69 20.79 -22.57
C LYS A 137 -5.74 20.89 -21.46
N ARG A 138 -7.01 21.09 -21.82
CA ARG A 138 -8.14 21.13 -20.87
C ARG A 138 -8.37 19.79 -20.18
N ASP A 139 -8.41 18.71 -20.96
CA ASP A 139 -8.67 17.36 -20.43
C ASP A 139 -7.51 16.89 -19.56
N LEU A 140 -6.29 17.26 -19.95
CA LEU A 140 -5.08 17.04 -19.17
C LEU A 140 -5.11 17.73 -17.81
N TYR A 141 -5.55 18.98 -17.76
CA TYR A 141 -5.74 19.72 -16.52
C TYR A 141 -6.77 19.04 -15.60
N TYR A 142 -7.92 18.61 -16.13
CA TYR A 142 -8.90 17.87 -15.33
C TYR A 142 -8.38 16.51 -14.85
N LYS A 143 -7.62 15.79 -15.70
CA LYS A 143 -6.99 14.53 -15.29
C LYS A 143 -6.01 14.76 -14.14
N MET A 144 -5.23 15.83 -14.19
CA MET A 144 -4.30 16.21 -13.13
C MET A 144 -5.03 16.54 -11.82
N LEU A 145 -6.11 17.33 -11.87
CA LEU A 145 -6.93 17.62 -10.67
C LEU A 145 -7.46 16.34 -10.02
N LYS A 146 -7.97 15.42 -10.85
CA LYS A 146 -8.46 14.13 -10.38
C LYS A 146 -7.35 13.29 -9.72
N LEU A 147 -6.13 13.33 -10.24
CA LEU A 147 -4.99 12.61 -9.66
C LEU A 147 -4.57 13.17 -8.30
N ILE A 148 -4.64 14.50 -8.12
CA ILE A 148 -4.37 15.15 -6.83
C ILE A 148 -5.42 14.74 -5.79
N GLU A 149 -6.70 14.74 -6.18
CA GLU A 149 -7.78 14.25 -5.31
C GLU A 149 -7.60 12.77 -4.96
N GLN A 150 -7.21 11.95 -5.94
CA GLN A 150 -6.91 10.53 -5.72
C GLN A 150 -5.70 10.31 -4.81
N GLU A 151 -4.68 11.17 -4.88
CA GLU A 151 -3.52 11.12 -3.99
C GLU A 151 -3.95 11.20 -2.51
N GLU A 152 -4.81 12.18 -2.17
CA GLU A 152 -5.32 12.33 -0.81
C GLU A 152 -6.10 11.09 -0.34
N GLU A 153 -6.94 10.52 -1.21
CA GLU A 153 -7.72 9.32 -0.91
C GLU A 153 -6.82 8.09 -0.71
N VAL A 154 -5.77 7.95 -1.53
CA VAL A 154 -4.81 6.85 -1.41
C VAL A 154 -4.00 6.99 -0.12
N VAL A 155 -3.59 8.20 0.26
CA VAL A 155 -2.95 8.48 1.55
C VAL A 155 -3.86 8.06 2.70
N LYS A 156 -5.14 8.46 2.70
CA LYS A 156 -6.12 8.05 3.73
C LYS A 156 -6.25 6.53 3.83
N ARG A 157 -6.27 5.83 2.69
CA ARG A 157 -6.33 4.35 2.68
C ARG A 157 -5.08 3.71 3.28
N VAL A 158 -3.89 4.23 2.96
CA VAL A 158 -2.63 3.76 3.54
C VAL A 158 -2.59 3.99 5.05
N ARG A 159 -3.08 5.14 5.53
CA ARG A 159 -3.20 5.42 6.97
C ARG A 159 -4.12 4.43 7.67
N LYS A 160 -5.31 4.18 7.10
CA LYS A 160 -6.24 3.18 7.64
C LYS A 160 -5.61 1.78 7.70
N ALA A 161 -4.82 1.42 6.70
CA ALA A 161 -4.11 0.15 6.65
C ALA A 161 -3.00 0.05 7.71
N GLU A 162 -2.25 1.14 7.94
CA GLU A 162 -1.25 1.24 9.00
C GLU A 162 -1.90 1.09 10.39
N ASP A 163 -3.03 1.77 10.62
CA ASP A 163 -3.77 1.69 11.89
C ASP A 163 -4.37 0.29 12.12
N GLU A 164 -4.99 -0.33 11.10
CA GLU A 164 -5.49 -1.72 11.18
C GLU A 164 -4.37 -2.70 11.59
N THR A 165 -3.17 -2.51 11.04
CA THR A 165 -2.04 -3.40 11.33
C THR A 165 -1.48 -3.17 12.73
N ARG A 166 -1.43 -1.91 13.18
CA ARG A 166 -1.06 -1.56 14.56
C ARG A 166 -2.04 -2.16 15.57
N ASP A 167 -3.33 -2.06 15.33
CA ASP A 167 -4.37 -2.60 16.20
C ASP A 167 -4.27 -4.12 16.30
N LEU A 168 -4.05 -4.80 15.17
CA LEU A 168 -3.83 -6.25 15.14
C LEU A 168 -2.58 -6.66 15.93
N GLN A 169 -1.48 -5.93 15.80
CA GLN A 169 -0.25 -6.19 16.58
C GLN A 169 -0.49 -5.98 18.07
N SER A 170 -1.16 -4.90 18.46
CA SER A 170 -1.46 -4.61 19.87
C SER A 170 -2.36 -5.68 20.51
N ARG A 171 -3.39 -6.14 19.79
CA ARG A 171 -4.26 -7.23 20.26
C ARG A 171 -3.51 -8.53 20.43
N ARG A 172 -2.65 -8.91 19.47
CA ARG A 172 -1.81 -10.11 19.57
C ARG A 172 -0.88 -10.07 20.76
N GLN A 173 -0.26 -8.91 21.03
CA GLN A 173 0.59 -8.75 22.21
C GLN A 173 -0.19 -8.93 23.51
N GLN A 174 -1.43 -8.41 23.59
CA GLN A 174 -2.29 -8.61 24.76
C GLN A 174 -2.70 -10.08 24.90
N GLU A 175 -3.07 -10.74 23.81
CA GLU A 175 -3.41 -12.16 23.78
C GLU A 175 -2.22 -13.02 24.26
N GLU A 176 -1.01 -12.75 23.76
CA GLU A 176 0.23 -13.43 24.17
C GLU A 176 0.55 -13.21 25.66
N LEU A 177 0.35 -12.00 26.19
CA LEU A 177 0.54 -11.70 27.62
C LEU A 177 -0.50 -12.39 28.51
N SER A 178 -1.71 -12.60 28.00
CA SER A 178 -2.81 -13.26 28.73
C SER A 178 -2.82 -14.78 28.56
N SER A 179 -1.95 -15.34 27.71
CA SER A 179 -1.92 -16.76 27.37
C SER A 179 -1.24 -17.56 28.49
N ASP A 180 -1.95 -17.78 29.59
CA ASP A 180 -1.54 -18.73 30.63
C ASP A 180 -1.97 -20.16 30.28
N LEU A 181 -1.12 -21.14 30.61
CA LEU A 181 -1.44 -22.56 30.48
C LEU A 181 -2.43 -22.98 31.58
N GLU A 182 -3.61 -23.50 31.21
CA GLU A 182 -4.60 -24.04 32.16
C GLU A 182 -4.05 -25.18 33.03
N ILE A 183 -3.06 -25.92 32.51
CA ILE A 183 -2.32 -26.95 33.24
C ILE A 183 -0.84 -26.64 33.08
N ASN A 184 -0.21 -26.23 34.18
CA ASN A 184 1.22 -26.03 34.20
C ASN A 184 1.92 -27.36 33.90
N VAL A 185 2.94 -27.36 33.04
CA VAL A 185 3.72 -28.56 32.69
C VAL A 185 4.33 -29.22 33.93
N TYR A 186 4.60 -28.43 34.97
CA TYR A 186 5.13 -28.87 36.26
C TYR A 186 4.06 -29.26 37.29
N ASP A 187 2.77 -29.19 36.94
CA ASP A 187 1.68 -29.66 37.80
C ASP A 187 1.59 -31.19 37.76
N ILE A 188 2.37 -31.81 38.65
CA ILE A 188 2.66 -33.25 38.70
C ILE A 188 1.40 -34.06 39.05
N ASP A 189 0.44 -33.45 39.72
CA ASP A 189 -0.78 -34.13 40.18
C ASP A 189 -1.81 -34.28 39.06
N ARG A 190 -1.86 -33.33 38.11
CA ARG A 190 -2.78 -33.33 36.96
C ARG A 190 -2.17 -33.93 35.69
N ASN A 191 -0.85 -34.02 35.57
CA ASN A 191 -0.18 -34.53 34.37
C ASN A 191 0.09 -36.05 34.44
N GLU A 192 -0.95 -36.87 34.21
CA GLU A 192 -0.90 -38.35 34.22
C GLU A 192 0.22 -38.93 33.34
N LYS A 193 0.49 -38.33 32.16
CA LYS A 193 1.56 -38.78 31.25
C LYS A 193 2.97 -38.58 31.84
N SER A 194 3.19 -37.49 32.57
CA SER A 194 4.45 -37.24 33.28
C SER A 194 4.68 -38.20 34.45
N LYS A 195 3.61 -38.65 35.13
CA LYS A 195 3.69 -39.73 36.13
C LYS A 195 4.13 -41.05 35.50
N ILE A 196 3.60 -41.38 34.31
CA ILE A 196 3.93 -42.62 33.59
C ILE A 196 5.40 -42.62 33.13
N TYR A 197 5.90 -41.53 32.55
CA TYR A 197 7.29 -41.42 32.09
C TYR A 197 8.31 -41.56 33.23
N ARG A 198 8.01 -41.01 34.41
CA ARG A 198 8.86 -41.16 35.60
C ARG A 198 8.90 -42.59 36.13
N LYS A 199 7.77 -43.30 36.14
CA LYS A 199 7.73 -44.72 36.56
C LYS A 199 8.57 -45.61 35.65
N LEU A 200 8.64 -45.30 34.35
CA LEU A 200 9.47 -46.02 33.38
C LEU A 200 10.97 -45.70 33.47
N LEU A 201 11.36 -44.55 34.03
CA LEU A 201 12.77 -44.17 34.23
C LEU A 201 13.36 -44.68 35.56
N VAL A 202 12.51 -45.14 36.48
CA VAL A 202 12.91 -45.67 37.80
C VAL A 202 12.81 -47.20 37.85
N SER A 203 12.33 -47.85 36.78
CA SER A 203 12.38 -49.30 36.58
C SER A 203 13.61 -49.70 35.77
#